data_AF-A0A1Q8BEB5-F1
#
_entry.id   AF-A0A1Q8BEB5-F1
#
_cell.length_a   1.000
_cell.length_b   1.000
_cell.length_c   1.000
_cell.angle_alpha   90.00
_cell.angle_beta   90.00
_cell.angle_gamma   90.00
#
_symmetry.space_group_name_H-M   'P 1'
#
loop_
_entity.id
_entity.type
_entity.pdbx_description
1 polymer ?
#
loop_
_entity_poly.entity_id
_entity_poly.type
_entity_poly.pdbx_seq_one_letter_code
_entity_poly.pdbx_strand_id
1 'polypeptide(L)'
;MTAGVSLIPGKTGAHRAPLQYAMTIFQHTVSQNRMDYNLSEWLNLFIRWVHVFAGILWVGQTFFFTWMDRTLEREKSLWLVHSGGFYVVEKQKVPEALPRKLHWFRWEAAVTWVSGMLLLIIVYYLGGLMENELLGGVPISVLVGFLLLVTAWFIYEALWRSPLARSEPVGAVVSFILFAAVVYGLTRLMNGRAAYIHVGAMLGTFMSANVWLRILPFQRQMVAAMAKGIPPDMSLGEQAKQRTKHNNYMVVPVVFIMLSNHFPVATYGNQYNWLVLCVLSVAGGVAAKTLRSR
;
A
#
# COMPACT_ATOMS: atom_id res chain seq x y z
N MET A 1 40.15 -74.95 -0.60
CA MET A 1 40.31 -74.32 0.73
C MET A 1 40.36 -72.82 0.53
N THR A 2 39.41 -72.13 1.13
CA THR A 2 39.04 -70.72 0.93
C THR A 2 40.02 -69.77 1.61
N ALA A 3 40.37 -68.67 0.93
CA ALA A 3 41.14 -67.57 1.48
C ALA A 3 40.32 -66.27 1.46
N GLY A 4 40.22 -65.63 2.63
CA GLY A 4 40.21 -64.17 2.88
C GLY A 4 39.12 -63.29 2.26
N VAL A 5 38.33 -62.63 3.10
CA VAL A 5 38.51 -61.22 3.53
C VAL A 5 37.26 -60.77 4.30
N SER A 6 37.50 -60.21 5.49
CA SER A 6 36.55 -59.57 6.40
C SER A 6 36.22 -58.16 5.95
N LEU A 7 34.94 -57.76 5.95
CA LEU A 7 34.52 -56.37 6.16
C LEU A 7 33.14 -56.31 6.84
N ILE A 8 33.11 -55.76 8.05
CA ILE A 8 31.92 -55.40 8.83
C ILE A 8 31.27 -54.16 8.18
N PRO A 9 29.96 -54.14 7.85
CA PRO A 9 29.28 -52.90 7.50
C PRO A 9 28.98 -52.10 8.77
N GLY A 10 29.61 -50.94 8.86
CA GLY A 10 29.48 -50.00 9.97
C GLY A 10 28.08 -49.41 10.13
N LYS A 11 27.71 -49.20 11.39
CA LYS A 11 26.65 -48.30 11.84
C LYS A 11 27.02 -46.85 11.48
N THR A 12 26.36 -46.23 10.50
CA THR A 12 26.18 -44.76 10.45
C THR A 12 24.97 -44.42 9.59
N GLY A 13 23.99 -43.68 10.12
CA GLY A 13 22.88 -43.17 9.30
C GLY A 13 21.53 -42.98 9.97
N ALA A 14 21.47 -42.65 11.27
CA ALA A 14 20.20 -42.41 11.97
C ALA A 14 20.19 -41.03 12.64
N HIS A 15 20.26 -39.93 11.88
CA HIS A 15 20.05 -38.58 12.44
C HIS A 15 19.46 -37.52 11.48
N ARG A 16 18.85 -37.91 10.34
CA ARG A 16 18.15 -36.96 9.44
C ARG A 16 16.64 -37.20 9.26
N ALA A 17 16.05 -38.15 9.99
CA ALA A 17 14.66 -38.54 9.81
C ALA A 17 13.58 -37.57 10.37
N PRO A 18 13.74 -36.91 11.54
CA PRO A 18 12.58 -36.27 12.19
C PRO A 18 12.14 -34.96 11.51
N LEU A 19 13.07 -34.19 10.94
CA LEU A 19 12.75 -32.93 10.24
C LEU A 19 12.09 -33.17 8.88
N GLN A 20 12.55 -34.17 8.12
CA GLN A 20 11.92 -34.57 6.87
C GLN A 20 10.53 -35.15 7.14
N TYR A 21 10.37 -36.00 8.16
CA TYR A 21 9.08 -36.56 8.54
C TYR A 21 8.10 -35.48 9.04
N ALA A 22 8.58 -34.52 9.83
CA ALA A 22 7.78 -33.37 10.25
C ALA A 22 7.40 -32.44 9.10
N MET A 23 8.30 -32.22 8.12
CA MET A 23 7.97 -31.49 6.89
C MET A 23 6.95 -32.24 6.03
N THR A 24 7.08 -33.56 5.90
CA THR A 24 6.12 -34.38 5.15
C THR A 24 4.76 -34.38 5.84
N ILE A 25 4.69 -34.52 7.17
CA ILE A 25 3.43 -34.42 7.92
C ILE A 25 2.85 -33.01 7.82
N PHE A 26 3.66 -31.96 7.94
CA PHE A 26 3.20 -30.58 7.75
C PHE A 26 2.66 -30.36 6.34
N GLN A 27 3.35 -30.84 5.31
CA GLN A 27 2.88 -30.80 3.92
C GLN A 27 1.59 -31.62 3.73
N HIS A 28 1.48 -32.79 4.38
CA HIS A 28 0.29 -33.64 4.30
C HIS A 28 -0.92 -33.02 5.02
N THR A 29 -0.72 -32.46 6.22
CA THR A 29 -1.75 -31.77 7.01
C THR A 29 -2.20 -30.47 6.35
N VAL A 30 -1.29 -29.74 5.69
CA VAL A 30 -1.64 -28.59 4.84
C VAL A 30 -2.38 -29.05 3.57
N SER A 31 -2.03 -30.21 3.00
CA SER A 31 -2.72 -30.75 1.80
C SER A 31 -4.15 -31.24 2.07
N GLN A 32 -4.42 -31.73 3.29
CA GLN A 32 -5.74 -32.25 3.67
C GLN A 32 -6.76 -31.18 4.03
N ASN A 33 -6.33 -29.93 4.22
CA ASN A 33 -7.19 -28.77 4.44
C ASN A 33 -7.29 -27.91 3.17
N ARG A 34 -7.42 -28.57 2.00
CA ARG A 34 -7.91 -27.91 0.79
C ARG A 34 -9.35 -27.49 1.06
N MET A 35 -9.55 -26.24 1.49
CA MET A 35 -10.79 -25.53 1.18
C MET A 35 -11.16 -25.87 -0.27
N ASP A 36 -12.40 -26.30 -0.52
CA ASP A 36 -12.84 -26.68 -1.86
C ASP A 36 -12.27 -25.71 -2.88
N TYR A 37 -11.58 -26.21 -3.90
CA TYR A 37 -10.85 -25.39 -4.87
C TYR A 37 -11.72 -24.21 -5.37
N ASN A 38 -12.99 -24.50 -5.65
CA ASN A 38 -14.02 -23.52 -6.00
C ASN A 38 -14.19 -22.42 -4.94
N LEU A 39 -14.29 -22.77 -3.67
CA LEU A 39 -14.43 -21.80 -2.58
C LEU A 39 -13.20 -20.89 -2.47
N SER A 40 -11.99 -21.44 -2.67
CA SER A 40 -10.76 -20.64 -2.65
C SER A 40 -10.69 -19.62 -3.80
N GLU A 41 -11.13 -20.01 -5.01
CA GLU A 41 -11.21 -19.10 -6.16
C GLU A 41 -12.25 -18.01 -5.94
N TRP A 42 -13.45 -18.38 -5.48
CA TRP A 42 -14.52 -17.42 -5.18
C TRP A 42 -14.14 -16.45 -4.08
N LEU A 43 -13.45 -16.90 -3.02
CA LEU A 43 -12.92 -16.02 -1.98
C LEU A 43 -11.88 -15.04 -2.53
N ASN A 44 -10.94 -15.52 -3.36
CA ASN A 44 -9.94 -14.66 -4.01
C ASN A 44 -10.61 -13.59 -4.89
N LEU A 45 -11.59 -13.99 -5.71
CA LEU A 45 -12.36 -13.07 -6.55
C LEU A 45 -13.13 -12.05 -5.72
N PHE A 46 -13.84 -12.51 -4.69
CA PHE A 46 -14.64 -11.65 -3.81
C PHE A 46 -13.78 -10.61 -3.10
N ILE A 47 -12.64 -11.00 -2.52
CA ILE A 47 -11.76 -10.05 -1.82
C ILE A 47 -11.15 -9.05 -2.80
N ARG A 48 -10.75 -9.47 -4.01
CA ARG A 48 -10.30 -8.55 -5.08
C ARG A 48 -11.39 -7.57 -5.45
N TRP A 49 -12.62 -8.04 -5.57
CA TRP A 49 -13.76 -7.23 -5.94
C TRP A 49 -14.04 -6.16 -4.88
N VAL A 50 -14.07 -6.54 -3.61
CA VAL A 50 -14.17 -5.61 -2.47
C VAL A 50 -13.01 -4.62 -2.48
N HIS A 51 -11.78 -5.07 -2.67
CA HIS A 51 -10.59 -4.22 -2.69
C HIS A 51 -10.66 -3.14 -3.77
N VAL A 52 -11.01 -3.53 -5.00
CA VAL A 52 -11.12 -2.59 -6.13
C VAL A 52 -12.25 -1.59 -5.90
N PHE A 53 -13.43 -2.06 -5.46
CA PHE A 53 -14.55 -1.15 -5.19
C PHE A 53 -14.28 -0.18 -4.04
N ALA A 54 -13.71 -0.66 -2.94
CA ALA A 54 -13.30 0.21 -1.84
C ALA A 54 -12.25 1.22 -2.30
N GLY A 55 -11.31 0.79 -3.14
CA GLY A 55 -10.31 1.65 -3.78
C GLY A 55 -10.95 2.74 -4.65
N ILE A 56 -11.95 2.40 -5.48
CA ILE A 56 -12.70 3.38 -6.29
C ILE A 56 -13.40 4.40 -5.39
N LEU A 57 -14.09 3.94 -4.34
CA LEU A 57 -14.79 4.83 -3.41
C LEU A 57 -13.81 5.76 -2.68
N TRP A 58 -12.65 5.27 -2.26
CA TRP A 58 -11.64 6.04 -1.53
C TRP A 58 -10.82 6.99 -2.41
N VAL A 59 -10.34 6.51 -3.55
CA VAL A 59 -9.55 7.34 -4.45
C VAL A 59 -10.43 8.35 -5.18
N GLY A 60 -11.62 7.94 -5.61
CA GLY A 60 -12.59 8.81 -6.27
C GLY A 60 -12.99 10.00 -5.39
N GLN A 61 -13.39 9.74 -4.14
CA GLN A 61 -13.69 10.82 -3.19
C GLN A 61 -12.48 11.73 -2.96
N THR A 62 -11.26 11.19 -2.91
CA THR A 62 -10.05 11.96 -2.64
C THR A 62 -9.81 12.98 -3.75
N PHE A 63 -9.94 12.56 -5.02
CA PHE A 63 -9.85 13.48 -6.15
C PHE A 63 -11.00 14.48 -6.20
N PHE A 64 -12.23 14.03 -5.88
CA PHE A 64 -13.39 14.92 -5.80
C PHE A 64 -13.18 16.02 -4.76
N PHE A 65 -12.79 15.67 -3.52
CA PHE A 65 -12.48 16.65 -2.47
C PHE A 65 -11.31 17.56 -2.85
N THR A 66 -10.29 17.03 -3.54
CA THR A 66 -9.16 17.86 -4.01
C THR A 66 -9.59 18.89 -5.03
N TRP A 67 -10.43 18.50 -6.00
CA TRP A 67 -11.00 19.42 -6.99
C TRP A 67 -11.89 20.46 -6.30
N MET A 68 -12.80 20.02 -5.43
CA MET A 68 -13.72 20.89 -4.69
C MET A 68 -12.96 21.90 -3.81
N ASP A 69 -11.95 21.45 -3.06
CA ASP A 69 -11.14 22.29 -2.17
C ASP A 69 -10.47 23.45 -2.93
N ARG A 70 -9.97 23.15 -4.13
CA ARG A 70 -9.34 24.14 -5.02
C ARG A 70 -10.35 25.10 -5.64
N THR A 71 -11.50 24.61 -6.09
CA THR A 71 -12.55 25.49 -6.63
C THR A 71 -13.02 26.47 -5.56
N LEU A 72 -13.21 25.99 -4.33
CA LEU A 72 -13.57 26.82 -3.17
C LEU A 72 -12.44 27.71 -2.62
N GLU A 73 -11.21 27.59 -3.13
CA GLU A 73 -10.16 28.60 -2.90
C GLU A 73 -10.33 29.81 -3.83
N ARG A 74 -10.95 29.62 -5.00
CA ARG A 74 -11.19 30.66 -6.01
C ARG A 74 -12.60 31.27 -5.90
N GLU A 75 -13.56 30.46 -5.47
CA GLU A 75 -14.99 30.79 -5.38
C GLU A 75 -15.46 30.66 -3.93
N LYS A 76 -16.41 31.52 -3.51
CA LYS A 76 -16.94 31.49 -2.13
C LYS A 76 -17.89 30.30 -1.88
N SER A 77 -18.65 29.92 -2.90
CA SER A 77 -19.61 28.82 -2.85
C SER A 77 -19.57 28.04 -4.17
N LEU A 78 -19.77 26.72 -4.08
CA LEU A 78 -19.76 25.79 -5.20
C LEU A 78 -21.15 25.20 -5.37
N TRP A 79 -21.71 25.35 -6.57
CA TRP A 79 -22.99 24.74 -6.95
C TRP A 79 -22.74 23.41 -7.66
N LEU A 80 -23.42 22.36 -7.20
CA LEU A 80 -23.35 21.01 -7.77
C LEU A 80 -24.75 20.54 -8.13
N VAL A 81 -24.85 19.74 -9.19
CA VAL A 81 -26.10 19.05 -9.58
C VAL A 81 -25.86 17.55 -9.64
N HIS A 82 -26.72 16.77 -8.99
CA HIS A 82 -26.66 15.31 -9.07
C HIS A 82 -28.04 14.70 -8.79
N SER A 83 -28.42 13.67 -9.56
CA SER A 83 -29.69 12.92 -9.40
C SER A 83 -30.94 13.81 -9.26
N GLY A 84 -30.98 14.93 -10.00
CA GLY A 84 -32.10 15.88 -10.00
C GLY A 84 -32.10 16.92 -8.86
N GLY A 85 -31.12 16.88 -7.95
CA GLY A 85 -30.95 17.86 -6.87
C GLY A 85 -29.83 18.87 -7.14
N PHE A 86 -30.02 20.09 -6.64
CA PHE A 86 -28.99 21.14 -6.59
C PHE A 86 -28.43 21.26 -5.17
N TYR A 87 -27.10 21.35 -5.05
CA TYR A 87 -26.39 21.43 -3.78
C TYR A 87 -25.49 22.66 -3.78
N VAL A 88 -25.46 23.38 -2.67
CA VAL A 88 -24.50 24.46 -2.40
C VAL A 88 -23.51 23.98 -1.36
N VAL A 89 -22.23 24.08 -1.67
CA VAL A 89 -21.15 23.75 -0.75
C VAL A 89 -20.31 24.99 -0.52
N GLU A 90 -20.02 25.28 0.75
CA GLU A 90 -19.15 26.38 1.16
C GLU A 90 -18.03 25.85 2.05
N LYS A 91 -16.82 26.36 1.85
CA LYS A 91 -15.66 25.99 2.68
C LYS A 91 -15.50 26.99 3.81
N GLN A 92 -15.83 26.55 5.03
CA GLN A 92 -15.61 27.33 6.24
C GLN A 92 -14.33 26.85 6.94
N LYS A 93 -13.32 27.73 7.06
CA LYS A 93 -12.07 27.40 7.78
C LYS A 93 -12.29 27.28 9.29
N VAL A 94 -13.14 28.16 9.82
CA VAL A 94 -13.60 28.15 11.21
C VAL A 94 -15.11 28.40 11.16
N PRO A 95 -15.95 27.36 11.26
CA PRO A 95 -17.41 27.52 11.26
C PRO A 95 -17.86 28.26 12.53
N GLU A 96 -18.87 29.12 12.39
CA GLU A 96 -19.47 29.85 13.53
C GLU A 96 -20.15 28.90 14.53
N ALA A 97 -20.75 27.83 14.03
CA ALA A 97 -21.33 26.77 14.84
C ALA A 97 -20.90 25.40 14.31
N LEU A 98 -20.43 24.53 15.21
CA LEU A 98 -20.15 23.15 14.86
C LEU A 98 -21.46 22.40 14.56
N PRO A 99 -21.56 21.70 13.41
CA PRO A 99 -22.75 20.92 13.11
C PRO A 99 -22.89 19.73 14.07
N ARG A 100 -24.14 19.31 14.33
CA ARG A 100 -24.43 18.15 15.19
C ARG A 100 -23.80 16.85 14.71
N LYS A 101 -23.61 16.71 13.39
CA LYS A 101 -23.09 15.49 12.76
C LYS A 101 -22.00 15.86 11.76
N LEU A 102 -20.80 15.33 12.00
CA LEU A 102 -19.67 15.39 11.07
C LEU A 102 -19.51 14.02 10.39
N HIS A 103 -19.47 14.03 9.07
CA HIS A 103 -19.24 12.84 8.27
C HIS A 103 -17.73 12.66 8.06
N TRP A 104 -17.20 11.56 8.56
CA TRP A 104 -15.77 11.24 8.49
C TRP A 104 -15.54 10.12 7.48
N PHE A 105 -14.81 10.44 6.41
CA PHE A 105 -14.48 9.47 5.38
C PHE A 105 -13.19 8.72 5.76
N ARG A 106 -13.36 7.55 6.38
CA ARG A 106 -12.27 6.75 6.96
C ARG A 106 -12.35 5.27 6.62
N TRP A 107 -13.57 4.78 6.41
CA TRP A 107 -13.82 3.36 6.25
C TRP A 107 -13.39 2.87 4.88
N GLU A 108 -13.50 3.71 3.86
CA GLU A 108 -13.10 3.41 2.49
C GLU A 108 -11.58 3.17 2.43
N ALA A 109 -10.79 3.98 3.14
CA ALA A 109 -9.35 3.77 3.31
C ALA A 109 -9.04 2.47 4.06
N ALA A 110 -9.73 2.22 5.18
CA ALA A 110 -9.52 1.03 5.99
C ALA A 110 -9.88 -0.26 5.23
N VAL A 111 -11.05 -0.30 4.59
CA VAL A 111 -11.51 -1.48 3.84
C VAL A 111 -10.60 -1.74 2.66
N THR A 112 -10.14 -0.71 1.94
CA THR A 112 -9.16 -0.87 0.85
C THR A 112 -7.85 -1.48 1.38
N TRP A 113 -7.32 -0.95 2.48
CA TRP A 113 -6.08 -1.44 3.05
C TRP A 113 -6.20 -2.87 3.60
N VAL A 114 -7.23 -3.16 4.39
CA VAL A 114 -7.46 -4.49 4.97
C VAL A 114 -7.64 -5.54 3.87
N SER A 115 -8.51 -5.27 2.89
CA SER A 115 -8.71 -6.20 1.77
C SER A 115 -7.44 -6.38 0.93
N GLY A 116 -6.65 -5.33 0.72
CA GLY A 116 -5.36 -5.40 0.03
C GLY A 116 -4.34 -6.25 0.79
N MET A 117 -4.31 -6.14 2.12
CA MET A 117 -3.42 -6.96 2.96
C MET A 117 -3.84 -8.41 3.00
N LEU A 118 -5.16 -8.68 3.06
CA LEU A 118 -5.67 -10.05 2.91
C LEU A 118 -5.26 -10.65 1.57
N LEU A 119 -5.35 -9.89 0.47
CA LEU A 119 -4.89 -10.36 -0.84
C LEU A 119 -3.38 -10.63 -0.87
N LEU A 120 -2.57 -9.74 -0.28
CA LEU A 120 -1.13 -9.99 -0.20
C LEU A 120 -0.83 -11.29 0.56
N ILE A 121 -1.47 -11.50 1.70
CA ILE A 121 -1.29 -12.70 2.52
C ILE A 121 -1.74 -13.95 1.76
N ILE A 122 -2.97 -13.96 1.25
CA ILE A 122 -3.56 -15.14 0.59
C ILE A 122 -2.82 -15.48 -0.69
N VAL A 123 -2.55 -14.48 -1.55
CA VAL A 123 -2.04 -14.72 -2.89
C VAL A 123 -0.51 -14.89 -2.91
N TYR A 124 0.22 -14.11 -2.11
CA TYR A 124 1.69 -14.11 -2.15
C TYR A 124 2.29 -14.96 -1.05
N TYR A 125 1.95 -14.69 0.22
CA TYR A 125 2.59 -15.38 1.34
C TYR A 125 2.10 -16.81 1.53
N LEU A 126 0.83 -17.08 1.30
CA LEU A 126 0.24 -18.43 1.38
C LEU A 126 0.09 -19.10 0.01
N GLY A 127 -0.15 -18.33 -1.04
CA GLY A 127 -0.49 -18.82 -2.38
C GLY A 127 0.71 -19.13 -3.30
N GLY A 128 1.95 -18.98 -2.81
CA GLY A 128 3.15 -19.37 -3.55
C GLY A 128 3.68 -18.35 -4.57
N LEU A 129 3.02 -17.21 -4.80
CA LEU A 129 3.51 -16.20 -5.76
C LEU A 129 4.79 -15.44 -5.31
N MET A 130 5.34 -15.81 -4.15
CA MET A 130 6.68 -15.41 -3.70
C MET A 130 7.80 -16.32 -4.22
N GLU A 131 7.49 -17.31 -5.06
CA GLU A 131 8.48 -18.14 -5.76
C GLU A 131 9.59 -17.28 -6.37
N ASN A 132 10.84 -17.63 -6.06
CA ASN A 132 11.98 -16.79 -6.38
C ASN A 132 13.27 -17.62 -6.53
N GLU A 133 13.89 -17.50 -7.70
CA GLU A 133 15.22 -18.05 -8.01
C GLU A 133 16.35 -17.05 -7.74
N LEU A 134 16.03 -15.81 -7.38
CA LEU A 134 17.01 -14.76 -7.08
C LEU A 134 17.65 -14.95 -5.71
N LEU A 135 18.55 -14.02 -5.37
CA LEU A 135 19.33 -13.98 -4.13
C LEU A 135 18.48 -14.31 -2.90
N GLY A 136 18.82 -15.42 -2.24
CA GLY A 136 18.24 -15.82 -0.96
C GLY A 136 16.92 -16.61 -1.01
N GLY A 137 16.34 -16.79 -2.20
CA GLY A 137 15.13 -17.58 -2.40
C GLY A 137 13.87 -17.05 -1.68
N VAL A 138 12.86 -17.91 -1.56
CA VAL A 138 11.55 -17.56 -1.00
C VAL A 138 11.61 -17.03 0.44
N PRO A 139 12.37 -17.64 1.40
CA PRO A 139 12.37 -17.16 2.80
C PRO A 139 12.87 -15.72 2.94
N ILE A 140 13.93 -15.36 2.22
CA ILE A 140 14.46 -13.99 2.23
C ILE A 140 13.47 -13.03 1.57
N SER A 141 12.82 -13.44 0.48
CA SER A 141 11.80 -12.64 -0.20
C SER A 141 10.63 -12.29 0.73
N VAL A 142 10.14 -13.28 1.49
CA VAL A 142 9.06 -13.10 2.48
C VAL A 142 9.52 -12.19 3.62
N LEU A 143 10.71 -12.41 4.17
CA LEU A 143 11.25 -11.58 5.24
C LEU A 143 11.41 -10.12 4.79
N VAL A 144 11.98 -9.89 3.61
CA VAL A 144 12.15 -8.55 3.04
C VAL A 144 10.80 -7.88 2.79
N GLY A 145 9.83 -8.61 2.24
CA GLY A 145 8.47 -8.11 2.03
C GLY A 145 7.78 -7.70 3.33
N PHE A 146 7.89 -8.51 4.37
CA PHE A 146 7.36 -8.20 5.69
C PHE A 146 8.05 -6.99 6.33
N LEU A 147 9.39 -6.99 6.36
CA LEU A 147 10.17 -5.88 6.93
C LEU A 147 9.86 -4.57 6.22
N LEU A 148 9.75 -4.57 4.88
CA LEU A 148 9.37 -3.40 4.11
C LEU A 148 8.05 -2.80 4.62
N LEU A 149 7.01 -3.61 4.76
CA LEU A 149 5.68 -3.13 5.18
C LEU A 149 5.68 -2.57 6.60
N VAL A 150 6.50 -3.13 7.49
CA VAL A 150 6.63 -2.67 8.87
C VAL A 150 7.48 -1.40 8.97
N THR A 151 8.64 -1.36 8.32
CA THR A 151 9.65 -0.32 8.55
C THR A 151 9.52 0.88 7.63
N ALA A 152 9.04 0.71 6.40
CA ALA A 152 9.08 1.78 5.40
C ALA A 152 8.22 2.99 5.80
N TRP A 153 7.12 2.76 6.53
CA TRP A 153 6.28 3.86 7.00
C TRP A 153 7.00 4.74 8.02
N PHE A 154 7.78 4.15 8.93
CA PHE A 154 8.56 4.91 9.90
C PHE A 154 9.65 5.74 9.23
N ILE A 155 10.29 5.21 8.18
CA ILE A 155 11.29 5.96 7.39
C ILE A 155 10.62 7.14 6.68
N TYR A 156 9.50 6.90 5.99
CA TYR A 156 8.68 7.95 5.37
C TYR A 156 8.27 9.01 6.41
N GLU A 157 7.83 8.59 7.59
CA GLU A 157 7.36 9.50 8.62
C GLU A 157 8.50 10.31 9.25
N ALA A 158 9.66 9.68 9.48
CA ALA A 158 10.85 10.37 9.96
C ALA A 158 11.33 11.43 8.95
N LEU A 159 11.33 11.10 7.65
CA LEU A 159 11.69 12.05 6.59
C LEU A 159 10.78 13.29 6.62
N TRP A 160 9.46 13.09 6.63
CA TRP A 160 8.49 14.19 6.56
C TRP A 160 8.28 14.94 7.88
N ARG A 161 8.90 14.47 8.98
CA ARG A 161 9.03 15.22 10.24
C ARG A 161 10.41 15.88 10.42
N SER A 162 11.38 15.53 9.58
CA SER A 162 12.74 16.05 9.66
C SER A 162 12.85 17.48 9.10
N PRO A 163 13.96 18.20 9.35
CA PRO A 163 14.21 19.51 8.76
C PRO A 163 14.21 19.52 7.22
N LEU A 164 14.46 18.38 6.57
CA LEU A 164 14.40 18.24 5.10
C LEU A 164 13.00 18.53 4.57
N ALA A 165 11.96 18.26 5.37
CA ALA A 165 10.56 18.50 5.01
C ALA A 165 10.19 20.00 4.99
N ARG A 166 11.07 20.90 5.46
CA ARG A 166 10.87 22.36 5.34
C ARG A 166 10.88 22.81 3.89
N SER A 167 11.61 22.12 3.03
CA SER A 167 11.60 22.32 1.59
C SER A 167 10.89 21.16 0.91
N GLU A 168 9.64 21.40 0.49
CA GLU A 168 8.84 20.38 -0.17
C GLU A 168 9.54 19.74 -1.40
N PRO A 169 10.21 20.51 -2.29
CA PRO A 169 10.97 19.91 -3.41
C PRO A 169 12.07 18.96 -2.95
N VAL A 170 12.82 19.32 -1.89
CA VAL A 170 13.89 18.47 -1.35
C VAL A 170 13.31 17.19 -0.77
N GLY A 171 12.24 17.30 0.03
CA GLY A 171 11.53 16.14 0.57
C GLY A 171 11.00 15.21 -0.52
N ALA A 172 10.48 15.76 -1.62
CA ALA A 172 10.00 15.00 -2.76
C ALA A 172 11.14 14.26 -3.51
N VAL A 173 12.27 14.92 -3.75
CA VAL A 173 13.45 14.30 -4.40
C VAL A 173 14.01 13.17 -3.53
N VAL A 174 14.18 13.40 -2.22
CA VAL A 174 14.65 12.35 -1.30
C VAL A 174 13.66 11.19 -1.26
N SER A 175 12.36 11.47 -1.20
CA SER A 175 11.32 10.42 -1.25
C SER A 175 11.41 9.60 -2.54
N PHE A 176 11.66 10.24 -3.68
CA PHE A 176 11.81 9.54 -4.96
C PHE A 176 13.08 8.68 -5.02
N ILE A 177 14.21 9.16 -4.49
CA ILE A 177 15.44 8.37 -4.39
C ILE A 177 15.22 7.13 -3.52
N LEU A 178 14.60 7.28 -2.35
CA LEU A 178 14.26 6.16 -1.47
C LEU A 178 13.28 5.19 -2.14
N PHE A 179 12.28 5.70 -2.84
CA PHE A 179 11.34 4.90 -3.62
C PHE A 179 12.08 4.09 -4.70
N ALA A 180 12.93 4.73 -5.50
CA ALA A 180 13.69 4.06 -6.56
C ALA A 180 14.65 3.00 -5.98
N ALA A 181 15.28 3.28 -4.84
CA ALA A 181 16.13 2.32 -4.14
C ALA A 181 15.33 1.10 -3.65
N VAL A 182 14.13 1.29 -3.11
CA VAL A 182 13.23 0.20 -2.72
C VAL A 182 12.82 -0.61 -3.94
N VAL A 183 12.34 0.03 -5.02
CA VAL A 183 11.93 -0.68 -6.24
C VAL A 183 13.10 -1.50 -6.79
N TYR A 184 14.27 -0.88 -6.92
CA TYR A 184 15.49 -1.56 -7.38
C TYR A 184 15.81 -2.76 -6.49
N GLY A 185 15.91 -2.56 -5.18
CA GLY A 185 16.23 -3.63 -4.23
C GLY A 185 15.24 -4.80 -4.30
N LEU A 186 13.93 -4.53 -4.33
CA LEU A 186 12.91 -5.57 -4.44
C LEU A 186 13.03 -6.35 -5.75
N THR A 187 13.23 -5.69 -6.89
CA THR A 187 13.40 -6.39 -8.18
C THR A 187 14.66 -7.25 -8.27
N ARG A 188 15.61 -7.12 -7.33
CA ARG A 188 16.77 -8.01 -7.19
C ARG A 188 16.57 -9.14 -6.19
N LEU A 189 15.62 -8.99 -5.27
CA LEU A 189 15.39 -9.88 -4.13
C LEU A 189 14.11 -10.72 -4.25
N MET A 190 13.23 -10.41 -5.19
CA MET A 190 12.00 -11.17 -5.45
C MET A 190 11.63 -11.09 -6.94
N ASN A 191 10.78 -12.02 -7.39
CA ASN A 191 10.27 -11.97 -8.76
C ASN A 191 9.59 -10.62 -9.04
N GLY A 192 9.60 -10.17 -10.30
CA GLY A 192 9.15 -8.83 -10.65
C GLY A 192 7.70 -8.56 -10.24
N ARG A 193 6.83 -9.56 -10.34
CA ARG A 193 5.41 -9.44 -9.97
C ARG A 193 5.25 -9.19 -8.48
N ALA A 194 5.92 -9.99 -7.64
CA ALA A 194 5.97 -9.80 -6.21
C ALA A 194 6.57 -8.44 -5.85
N ALA A 195 7.66 -8.03 -6.49
CA ALA A 195 8.28 -6.72 -6.27
C ALA A 195 7.28 -5.58 -6.47
N TYR A 196 6.58 -5.56 -7.61
CA TYR A 196 5.60 -4.52 -7.91
C TYR A 196 4.46 -4.51 -6.89
N ILE A 197 3.90 -5.66 -6.54
CA ILE A 197 2.81 -5.73 -5.56
C ILE A 197 3.27 -5.29 -4.17
N HIS A 198 4.49 -5.61 -3.74
CA HIS A 198 5.03 -5.14 -2.45
C HIS A 198 5.25 -3.62 -2.44
N VAL A 199 5.69 -3.03 -3.55
CA VAL A 199 5.75 -1.58 -3.71
C VAL A 199 4.35 -0.97 -3.60
N GLY A 200 3.36 -1.56 -4.27
CA GLY A 200 1.97 -1.12 -4.20
C GLY A 200 1.40 -1.20 -2.78
N ALA A 201 1.65 -2.31 -2.08
CA ALA A 201 1.23 -2.52 -0.70
C ALA A 201 1.91 -1.54 0.28
N MET A 202 3.20 -1.23 0.07
CA MET A 202 3.93 -0.21 0.82
C MET A 202 3.27 1.16 0.65
N LEU A 203 3.06 1.60 -0.59
CA LEU A 203 2.43 2.90 -0.88
C LEU A 203 0.99 2.96 -0.34
N GLY A 204 0.20 1.91 -0.53
CA GLY A 204 -1.15 1.81 0.03
C GLY A 204 -1.17 1.86 1.57
N THR A 205 -0.15 1.28 2.21
CA THR A 205 0.04 1.37 3.67
C THR A 205 0.36 2.80 4.09
N PHE A 206 1.24 3.51 3.38
CA PHE A 206 1.52 4.92 3.66
C PHE A 206 0.25 5.77 3.53
N MET A 207 -0.52 5.52 2.48
CA MET A 207 -1.76 6.25 2.21
C MET A 207 -2.82 6.03 3.29
N SER A 208 -3.01 4.79 3.73
CA SER A 208 -3.96 4.45 4.79
C SER A 208 -3.50 5.01 6.14
N ALA A 209 -2.21 4.86 6.47
CA ALA A 209 -1.63 5.42 7.69
C ALA A 209 -1.70 6.95 7.72
N ASN A 210 -1.53 7.64 6.58
CA ASN A 210 -1.74 9.08 6.48
C ASN A 210 -3.17 9.47 6.90
N VAL A 211 -4.19 8.70 6.50
CA VAL A 211 -5.59 8.95 6.89
C VAL A 211 -5.77 8.76 8.39
N TRP A 212 -5.36 7.60 8.91
CA TRP A 212 -5.70 7.19 10.28
C TRP A 212 -4.80 7.79 11.37
N LEU A 213 -3.54 8.08 11.06
CA LEU A 213 -2.54 8.51 12.05
C LEU A 213 -2.18 10.01 11.95
N ARG A 214 -2.55 10.67 10.84
CA ARG A 214 -2.26 12.10 10.63
C ARG A 214 -3.52 12.91 10.35
N ILE A 215 -4.22 12.64 9.25
CA ILE A 215 -5.36 13.45 8.80
C ILE A 215 -6.49 13.45 9.84
N LEU A 216 -7.01 12.26 10.22
CA LEU A 216 -8.13 12.17 11.17
C LEU A 216 -7.78 12.70 12.56
N PRO A 217 -6.62 12.36 13.18
CA PRO A 217 -6.26 12.93 14.48
C PRO A 217 -6.14 14.45 14.47
N PHE A 218 -5.56 15.04 13.41
CA PHE A 218 -5.42 16.50 13.29
C PHE A 218 -6.77 17.18 13.14
N GLN A 219 -7.64 16.66 12.27
CA GLN A 219 -8.99 17.20 12.11
C GLN A 219 -9.82 17.07 13.41
N ARG A 220 -9.70 15.95 14.13
CA ARG A 220 -10.38 15.76 15.43
C ARG A 220 -9.89 16.75 16.48
N GLN A 221 -8.60 17.05 16.52
CA GLN A 221 -8.05 18.07 17.43
C GLN A 221 -8.61 19.46 17.12
N MET A 222 -8.69 19.84 15.85
CA MET A 222 -9.31 21.11 15.44
C MET A 222 -10.78 21.19 15.84
N VAL A 223 -11.56 20.13 15.59
CA VAL A 223 -12.97 20.04 16.00
C VAL A 223 -13.11 20.12 17.52
N ALA A 224 -12.24 19.44 18.28
CA ALA A 224 -12.26 19.46 19.73
C ALA A 224 -11.92 20.84 20.31
N ALA A 225 -11.01 21.59 19.68
CA ALA A 225 -10.72 22.97 20.08
C ALA A 225 -11.93 23.88 19.87
N MET A 226 -12.54 23.82 18.68
CA MET A 226 -13.75 24.59 18.36
C MET A 226 -14.93 24.25 19.27
N ALA A 227 -15.11 22.98 19.63
CA ALA A 227 -16.15 22.55 20.57
C ALA A 227 -15.99 23.15 21.97
N LYS A 228 -14.77 23.58 22.34
CA LYS A 228 -14.46 24.26 23.60
C LYS A 228 -14.49 25.79 23.47
N GLY A 229 -14.86 26.33 22.31
CA GLY A 229 -14.78 27.78 22.02
C GLY A 229 -13.35 28.31 21.90
N ILE A 230 -12.36 27.42 21.70
CA ILE A 230 -10.95 27.79 21.54
C ILE A 230 -10.66 27.87 20.03
N PRO A 231 -9.98 28.93 19.54
CA PRO A 231 -9.53 28.99 18.15
C PRO A 231 -8.70 27.75 17.77
N PRO A 232 -9.02 27.05 16.67
CA PRO A 232 -8.29 25.85 16.27
C PRO A 232 -6.88 26.21 15.77
N ASP A 233 -5.91 25.36 16.08
CA ASP A 233 -4.57 25.47 15.48
C ASP A 233 -4.62 25.14 13.98
N MET A 234 -4.45 26.17 13.15
CA MET A 234 -4.49 26.04 11.69
C MET A 234 -3.30 25.25 11.12
N SER A 235 -2.20 25.12 11.88
CA SER A 235 -1.04 24.32 11.46
C SER A 235 -1.41 22.83 11.28
N LEU A 236 -2.38 22.33 12.05
CA LEU A 236 -2.90 20.97 11.96
C LEU A 236 -3.63 20.73 10.62
N GLY A 237 -4.36 21.74 10.14
CA GLY A 237 -5.04 21.71 8.85
C GLY A 237 -4.05 21.64 7.68
N GLU A 238 -2.99 22.44 7.72
CA GLU A 238 -1.93 22.40 6.70
C GLU A 238 -1.17 21.07 6.70
N GLN A 239 -0.87 20.52 7.88
CA GLN A 239 -0.27 19.19 7.99
C GLN A 239 -1.18 18.09 7.44
N ALA A 240 -2.49 18.15 7.70
CA ALA A 240 -3.46 17.23 7.10
C ALA A 240 -3.52 17.37 5.57
N LYS A 241 -3.53 18.61 5.06
CA LYS A 241 -3.51 18.92 3.62
C LYS A 241 -2.25 18.37 2.94
N GLN A 242 -1.08 18.46 3.59
CA GLN A 242 0.16 17.87 3.08
C GLN A 242 0.04 16.35 2.91
N ARG A 243 -0.54 15.64 3.88
CA ARG A 243 -0.70 14.18 3.79
C ARG A 243 -1.73 13.78 2.72
N THR A 244 -2.80 14.55 2.55
CA THR A 244 -3.72 14.39 1.41
C THR A 244 -2.99 14.58 0.08
N LYS A 245 -2.11 15.59 -0.02
CA LYS A 245 -1.28 15.81 -1.22
C LYS A 245 -0.39 14.60 -1.51
N HIS A 246 0.26 14.03 -0.51
CA HIS A 246 1.07 12.82 -0.68
C HIS A 246 0.23 11.65 -1.19
N ASN A 247 -0.97 11.44 -0.62
CA ASN A 247 -1.89 10.39 -1.09
C ASN A 247 -2.22 10.55 -2.57
N ASN A 248 -2.56 11.76 -3.02
CA ASN A 248 -2.89 12.01 -4.44
C ASN A 248 -1.74 11.63 -5.39
N TYR A 249 -0.49 11.91 -5.00
CA TYR A 249 0.67 11.53 -5.80
C TYR A 249 0.91 10.01 -5.78
N MET A 250 0.73 9.35 -4.64
CA MET A 250 0.93 7.90 -4.49
C MET A 250 -0.15 7.07 -5.17
N VAL A 251 -1.37 7.58 -5.32
CA VAL A 251 -2.47 6.88 -6.01
C VAL A 251 -2.05 6.43 -7.41
N VAL A 252 -1.40 7.30 -8.19
CA VAL A 252 -1.13 7.02 -9.60
C VAL A 252 -0.23 5.80 -9.80
N PRO A 253 0.95 5.70 -9.15
CA PRO A 253 1.76 4.48 -9.24
C PRO A 253 1.06 3.26 -8.61
N VAL A 254 0.25 3.41 -7.55
CA VAL A 254 -0.52 2.30 -6.97
C VAL A 254 -1.52 1.71 -7.98
N VAL A 255 -2.31 2.56 -8.65
CA VAL A 255 -3.26 2.13 -9.68
C VAL A 255 -2.54 1.49 -10.85
N PHE A 256 -1.41 2.07 -11.27
CA PHE A 256 -0.59 1.47 -12.33
C PHE A 256 -0.08 0.07 -11.95
N ILE A 257 0.41 -0.11 -10.72
CA ILE A 257 0.87 -1.41 -10.21
C ILE A 257 -0.26 -2.44 -10.26
N MET A 258 -1.49 -2.06 -9.91
CA MET A 258 -2.65 -2.97 -10.02
C MET A 258 -2.87 -3.40 -11.47
N LEU A 259 -2.85 -2.45 -12.42
CA LEU A 259 -3.01 -2.70 -13.86
C LEU A 259 -1.85 -3.49 -14.48
N SER A 260 -0.64 -3.38 -13.94
CA SER A 260 0.56 -4.03 -14.47
C SER A 260 0.42 -5.55 -14.61
N ASN A 261 -0.45 -6.18 -13.79
CA ASN A 261 -0.78 -7.60 -13.88
C ASN A 261 -1.34 -8.03 -15.25
N HIS A 262 -1.91 -7.09 -16.02
CA HIS A 262 -2.44 -7.34 -17.36
C HIS A 262 -1.39 -7.12 -18.47
N PHE A 263 -0.22 -6.57 -18.14
CA PHE A 263 0.85 -6.24 -19.10
C PHE A 263 2.22 -6.73 -18.61
N PRO A 264 2.39 -8.03 -18.30
CA PRO A 264 3.63 -8.57 -17.72
C PRO A 264 4.89 -8.24 -18.52
N VAL A 265 4.85 -8.44 -19.83
CA VAL A 265 6.01 -8.31 -20.73
C VAL A 265 6.55 -6.87 -20.75
N ALA A 266 5.65 -5.88 -20.78
CA ALA A 266 6.03 -4.48 -20.82
C ALA A 266 6.44 -3.92 -19.44
N THR A 267 6.05 -4.59 -18.35
CA THR A 267 6.17 -4.05 -16.99
C THR A 267 7.13 -4.87 -16.13
N TYR A 268 6.61 -5.67 -15.21
CA TYR A 268 7.42 -6.39 -14.22
C TYR A 268 8.27 -7.53 -14.80
N GLY A 269 7.88 -8.07 -15.96
CA GLY A 269 8.64 -9.08 -16.70
C GLY A 269 9.76 -8.49 -17.57
N ASN A 270 9.85 -7.16 -17.68
CA ASN A 270 10.91 -6.50 -18.44
C ASN A 270 12.24 -6.52 -17.66
N GLN A 271 13.38 -6.65 -18.35
CA GLN A 271 14.72 -6.56 -17.74
C GLN A 271 14.99 -5.22 -17.03
N TYR A 272 14.30 -4.16 -17.46
CA TYR A 272 14.33 -2.82 -16.87
C TYR A 272 13.12 -2.53 -15.99
N ASN A 273 12.45 -3.55 -15.44
CA ASN A 273 11.23 -3.41 -14.63
C ASN A 273 11.31 -2.28 -13.58
N TRP A 274 12.40 -2.17 -12.82
CA TRP A 274 12.55 -1.13 -11.81
C TRP A 274 12.53 0.29 -12.42
N LEU A 275 13.18 0.49 -13.57
CA LEU A 275 13.16 1.76 -14.32
C LEU A 275 11.77 2.04 -14.85
N VAL A 276 11.10 1.05 -15.42
CA VAL A 276 9.73 1.18 -15.93
C VAL A 276 8.81 1.69 -14.82
N LEU A 277 8.86 1.08 -13.63
CA LEU A 277 8.05 1.52 -12.50
C LEU A 277 8.44 2.93 -12.01
N CYS A 278 9.73 3.27 -11.98
CA CYS A 278 10.19 4.60 -11.58
C CYS A 278 9.71 5.69 -12.56
N VAL A 279 9.89 5.47 -13.87
CA VAL A 279 9.47 6.41 -14.92
C VAL A 279 7.95 6.62 -14.90
N LEU A 280 7.18 5.53 -14.77
CA LEU A 280 5.73 5.62 -14.72
C LEU A 280 5.23 6.27 -13.42
N SER A 281 5.93 6.07 -12.31
CA SER A 281 5.67 6.81 -11.07
C SER A 281 5.90 8.31 -11.24
N VAL A 282 6.98 8.73 -11.93
CA VAL A 282 7.25 10.15 -12.21
C VAL A 282 6.20 10.72 -13.17
N ALA A 283 5.93 10.04 -14.29
CA ALA A 283 4.92 10.48 -15.24
C ALA A 283 3.54 10.61 -14.58
N GLY A 284 3.18 9.64 -13.74
CA GLY A 284 1.97 9.68 -12.93
C GLY A 284 1.95 10.83 -11.92
N GLY A 285 3.09 11.10 -11.28
CA GLY A 285 3.24 12.25 -10.40
C GLY A 285 3.06 13.59 -11.13
N VAL A 286 3.62 13.73 -12.33
CA VAL A 286 3.42 14.91 -13.19
C VAL A 286 1.94 15.06 -13.55
N ALA A 287 1.26 13.97 -13.93
CA ALA A 287 -0.18 13.97 -14.21
C ALA A 287 -1.00 14.40 -12.98
N ALA A 288 -0.72 13.83 -11.80
CA ALA A 288 -1.37 14.24 -10.55
C ALA A 288 -1.13 15.72 -10.21
N LYS A 289 0.08 16.24 -10.47
CA LYS A 289 0.38 17.66 -10.32
C LYS A 289 -0.49 18.51 -11.25
N THR A 290 -0.62 18.13 -12.52
CA THR A 290 -1.44 18.88 -13.50
C THR A 290 -2.92 18.89 -13.14
N LEU A 291 -3.48 17.77 -12.67
CA LEU A 291 -4.86 17.68 -12.20
C LEU A 291 -5.11 18.57 -10.97
N ARG A 292 -4.08 18.73 -10.12
CA ARG A 292 -4.14 19.60 -8.93
C ARG A 292 -3.91 21.08 -9.25
N SER A 293 -3.21 21.41 -10.33
CA SER A 293 -2.82 22.80 -10.64
C SER A 293 -3.75 23.53 -11.60
N ARG A 294 -4.50 22.83 -12.46
CA ARG A 294 -5.42 23.43 -13.45
C ARG A 294 -6.81 23.67 -12.89
#